data_AF-A0AAV0Y1G1-F1
#
_entry.id   AF-A0AAV0Y1G1-F1
#
_cell.length_a   1.000
_cell.length_b   1.000
_cell.length_c   1.000
_cell.angle_alpha   90.00
_cell.angle_beta   90.00
_cell.angle_gamma   90.00
#
_symmetry.space_group_name_H-M   'P 1'
#
loop_
_entity.id
_entity.type
_entity.pdbx_description
1 polymer ?
#
loop_
_entity_poly.entity_id
_entity_poly.type
_entity_poly.pdbx_seq_one_letter_code
_entity_poly.pdbx_strand_id
1 'polypeptide(L)'
;MVSNKCCVNGCHESSKTIFGIHIKDIAVWEKSLGTQLTSVSRMCAKNFKSSDIINTWVSGNGNDKYSICLKKPRLKTGAVQTNINNSDHEKVSYFSEYL
;
A
#
# COMPACT_ATOMS: atom_id res chain seq x y z
N MET A 1 -22.39 -4.65 -0.22
CA MET A 1 -21.27 -5.60 -0.46
C MET A 1 -20.01 -4.79 -0.69
N VAL A 2 -18.94 -5.03 0.07
CA VAL A 2 -17.65 -4.35 -0.15
C VAL A 2 -16.96 -5.05 -1.31
N SER A 3 -16.72 -4.33 -2.41
CA SER A 3 -16.01 -4.86 -3.56
C SER A 3 -14.56 -5.14 -3.18
N ASN A 4 -14.06 -6.35 -3.43
CA ASN A 4 -12.64 -6.72 -3.25
C ASN A 4 -11.78 -6.25 -4.44
N LYS A 5 -12.28 -5.32 -5.25
CA LYS A 5 -11.59 -4.80 -6.42
C LYS A 5 -10.52 -3.79 -6.00
N CYS A 6 -9.33 -3.95 -6.55
CA CYS A 6 -8.26 -2.98 -6.41
C CYS A 6 -8.65 -1.67 -7.11
N CYS A 7 -8.35 -0.52 -6.50
CA CYS A 7 -8.55 0.80 -7.10
C CYS A 7 -7.45 1.19 -8.11
N VAL A 8 -6.39 0.39 -8.24
CA VAL A 8 -5.32 0.61 -9.22
C VAL A 8 -5.80 0.16 -10.59
N ASN A 9 -5.75 1.05 -11.58
CA ASN A 9 -6.09 0.75 -12.97
C ASN A 9 -5.18 -0.35 -13.51
N GLY A 10 -5.74 -1.31 -14.26
CA GLY A 10 -4.99 -2.47 -14.78
C GLY A 10 -4.64 -3.55 -13.75
N CYS A 11 -4.99 -3.36 -12.46
CA CYS A 11 -4.82 -4.40 -11.45
C CYS A 11 -5.95 -5.44 -11.56
N HIS A 12 -5.75 -6.44 -12.42
CA HIS A 12 -6.68 -7.56 -12.61
C HIS A 12 -6.58 -8.64 -11.52
N GLU A 13 -5.54 -8.60 -10.70
CA GLU A 13 -5.34 -9.58 -9.66
C GLU A 13 -6.13 -9.26 -8.39
N SER A 14 -6.98 -10.20 -7.99
CA SER A 14 -7.58 -10.24 -6.67
C SER A 14 -6.52 -10.66 -5.65
N SER A 15 -5.88 -9.69 -5.00
CA SER A 15 -5.01 -10.00 -3.86
C SER A 15 -5.84 -10.56 -2.70
N LYS A 16 -5.34 -11.61 -2.05
CA LYS A 16 -5.90 -12.13 -0.78
C LYS A 16 -5.95 -11.05 0.31
N THR A 17 -5.08 -10.04 0.20
CA THR A 17 -5.01 -8.92 1.15
C THR A 17 -5.19 -7.61 0.41
N ILE A 18 -6.21 -6.87 0.84
CA ILE A 18 -6.51 -5.52 0.38
C ILE A 18 -6.48 -4.57 1.56
N PHE A 19 -5.85 -3.41 1.38
CA PHE A 19 -5.75 -2.37 2.38
C PHE A 19 -6.72 -1.24 2.07
N GLY A 20 -7.42 -0.76 3.09
CA GLY A 20 -8.20 0.47 2.99
C GLY A 20 -7.29 1.68 3.10
N ILE A 21 -7.72 2.79 2.51
CA ILE A 21 -6.96 4.03 2.49
C ILE A 21 -7.31 4.83 3.74
N HIS A 22 -6.31 5.27 4.49
CA HIS A 22 -6.51 6.23 5.56
C HIS A 22 -6.75 7.62 4.97
N ILE A 23 -7.71 8.38 5.52
CA ILE A 23 -8.08 9.71 5.01
C ILE A 23 -6.87 10.64 4.85
N LYS A 24 -5.89 10.53 5.75
CA LYS A 24 -4.65 11.33 5.72
C LYS A 24 -3.75 11.01 4.52
N ASP A 25 -3.82 9.78 4.01
CA ASP A 25 -2.97 9.28 2.94
C ASP A 25 -3.67 9.35 1.56
N ILE A 26 -4.99 9.63 1.52
CA ILE A 26 -5.78 9.73 0.29
C ILE A 26 -5.12 10.68 -0.71
N ALA A 27 -4.80 11.92 -0.31
CA ALA A 27 -4.24 12.92 -1.21
C ALA A 27 -2.90 12.50 -1.84
N VAL A 28 -2.06 11.79 -1.06
CA VAL A 28 -0.76 11.28 -1.55
C VAL A 28 -0.99 10.17 -2.57
N TRP A 29 -1.95 9.29 -2.28
CA TRP A 29 -2.26 8.16 -3.15
C TRP A 29 -2.95 8.61 -4.44
N GLU A 30 -3.90 9.54 -4.37
CA GLU A 30 -4.55 10.16 -5.53
C GLU A 30 -3.52 10.81 -6.45
N LYS A 31 -2.58 11.59 -5.88
CA LYS A 31 -1.49 12.21 -6.65
C LYS A 31 -0.60 11.17 -7.34
N SER A 32 -0.32 10.05 -6.68
CA SER A 32 0.51 8.98 -7.27
C SER A 32 -0.23 8.17 -8.33
N LEU A 33 -1.55 7.99 -8.19
CA LEU A 33 -2.38 7.18 -9.09
C LEU A 33 -2.97 7.96 -10.25
N GLY A 34 -3.08 9.29 -10.12
CA GLY A 34 -3.85 10.11 -11.05
C GLY A 34 -5.35 9.79 -11.05
N THR A 35 -5.86 9.13 -9.99
CA THR A 35 -7.27 8.75 -9.86
C THR A 35 -7.85 9.27 -8.56
N GLN A 36 -9.12 9.63 -8.58
CA GLN A 36 -9.83 10.04 -7.38
C GLN A 36 -10.13 8.82 -6.52
N LEU A 37 -9.73 8.86 -5.25
CA LEU A 37 -9.89 7.79 -4.29
C LEU A 37 -10.92 8.19 -3.25
N THR A 38 -11.73 7.22 -2.85
CA THR A 38 -12.75 7.40 -1.82
C THR A 38 -12.36 6.61 -0.58
N SER A 39 -13.02 6.87 0.55
CA SER A 39 -12.83 6.12 1.79
C SER A 39 -13.17 4.63 1.66
N VAL A 40 -13.91 4.23 0.62
CA VAL A 40 -14.23 2.84 0.30
C VAL A 40 -13.25 2.20 -0.68
N SER A 41 -12.40 3.00 -1.32
CA SER A 41 -11.35 2.49 -2.21
C SER A 41 -10.39 1.59 -1.44
N ARG A 42 -9.99 0.49 -2.06
CA ARG A 42 -9.04 -0.46 -1.48
C ARG A 42 -7.98 -0.87 -2.48
N MET A 43 -6.84 -1.28 -1.96
CA MET A 43 -5.66 -1.57 -2.77
C MET A 43 -5.02 -2.89 -2.41
N CYS A 44 -4.67 -3.66 -3.44
CA CYS A 44 -3.97 -4.92 -3.27
C CYS A 44 -2.60 -4.72 -2.64
N ALA A 45 -2.24 -5.61 -1.72
CA ALA A 45 -0.93 -5.65 -1.06
C ALA A 45 0.26 -5.66 -2.03
N LYS A 46 0.10 -6.21 -3.23
CA LYS A 46 1.14 -6.26 -4.28
C LYS A 46 1.62 -4.88 -4.74
N ASN A 47 0.79 -3.84 -4.58
CA ASN A 47 1.18 -2.48 -4.93
C ASN A 47 2.07 -1.84 -3.86
N PHE A 48 2.35 -2.51 -2.74
CA PHE A 48 3.21 -2.00 -1.69
C PHE A 48 4.47 -2.87 -1.55
N LYS A 49 5.53 -2.26 -1.04
CA LYS A 49 6.71 -3.03 -0.64
C LYS A 49 6.32 -3.98 0.48
N SER A 50 6.87 -5.19 0.45
CA SER A 50 6.69 -6.15 1.54
C SER A 50 7.18 -5.60 2.89
N SER A 51 8.17 -4.69 2.87
CA SER A 51 8.67 -3.97 4.06
C SER A 51 7.64 -3.05 4.70
N ASP A 52 6.64 -2.60 3.93
CA ASP A 52 5.61 -1.67 4.39
C ASP A 52 4.37 -2.39 4.91
N ILE A 53 4.32 -3.71 4.73
CA ILE A 53 3.28 -4.59 5.23
C ILE A 53 3.74 -5.17 6.56
N ILE A 54 3.04 -4.78 7.63
CA ILE A 54 3.22 -5.32 8.97
C ILE A 54 2.39 -6.60 9.08
N ASN A 55 3.06 -7.73 9.06
CA ASN A 55 2.47 -9.06 9.30
C ASN A 55 2.74 -9.57 10.72
N THR A 56 3.68 -8.97 11.46
CA THR A 56 4.06 -9.37 12.81
C THR A 56 4.02 -8.17 13.74
N TRP A 57 3.57 -8.39 14.97
CA TRP A 57 3.73 -7.45 16.07
C TRP A 57 4.94 -7.89 16.90
N VAL A 58 5.79 -6.94 17.27
CA VAL A 58 7.00 -7.20 18.05
C VAL A 58 6.93 -6.38 19.33
N SER A 59 7.27 -7.01 20.45
CA SER A 59 7.26 -6.38 21.78
C SER A 59 8.37 -6.97 22.66
N GLY A 60 8.54 -6.40 23.85
CA GLY A 60 9.62 -6.71 24.76
C GLY A 60 10.93 -5.99 24.41
N ASN A 61 11.94 -6.17 25.25
CA ASN A 61 13.27 -5.59 25.11
C ASN A 61 14.34 -6.62 25.48
N GLY A 62 15.52 -6.55 24.85
CA GLY A 62 16.60 -7.50 25.11
C GLY A 62 16.20 -8.97 24.88
N ASN A 63 16.46 -9.81 25.88
CA ASN A 63 16.20 -11.26 25.82
C ASN A 63 14.70 -11.62 25.89
N ASP A 64 13.85 -10.71 26.36
CA ASP A 64 12.40 -10.92 26.45
C ASP A 64 11.66 -10.43 25.18
N LYS A 65 12.38 -10.24 24.08
CA LYS A 65 11.80 -9.83 22.80
C LYS A 65 11.04 -10.99 22.19
N TYR A 66 9.75 -10.77 21.91
CA TYR A 66 8.90 -11.76 21.25
C TYR A 66 8.14 -11.14 20.08
N SER A 67 7.76 -11.99 19.12
CA SER A 67 7.01 -11.59 17.93
C SER A 67 5.78 -12.47 17.76
N ILE A 68 4.65 -11.86 17.41
CA ILE A 68 3.37 -12.54 17.17
C ILE A 68 2.92 -12.25 15.74
N CYS A 69 2.56 -13.28 14.97
CA CYS A 69 1.95 -13.12 13.65
C CYS A 69 0.55 -12.53 13.77
N LEU A 70 0.27 -11.46 13.02
CA LEU A 70 -1.03 -10.82 12.95
C LEU A 70 -1.99 -11.65 12.09
N LYS A 71 -3.21 -11.87 12.59
CA LYS A 71 -4.30 -12.50 11.81
C LYS A 71 -4.71 -11.67 10.59
N LYS A 72 -4.55 -10.34 10.65
CA LYS A 72 -4.81 -9.40 9.55
C LYS A 72 -3.59 -8.50 9.39
N PRO A 73 -2.91 -8.55 8.23
CA PRO A 73 -1.81 -7.64 7.94
C PRO A 73 -2.27 -6.18 8.01
N ARG A 74 -1.35 -5.28 8.35
CA ARG A 74 -1.58 -3.83 8.37
C ARG A 74 -0.55 -3.13 7.50
N LEU A 75 -0.90 -1.98 6.96
CA LEU A 75 0.03 -1.15 6.21
C LEU A 75 0.68 -0.14 7.18
N LYS A 76 1.98 0.11 7.01
CA LYS A 76 2.68 1.19 7.74
C LYS A 76 2.05 2.55 7.40
N THR A 77 2.02 3.44 8.39
CA THR A 77 1.63 4.83 8.17
C THR A 77 2.58 5.49 7.18
N GLY A 78 2.05 6.19 6.18
CA GLY A 78 2.84 6.83 5.12
C GLY A 78 3.41 5.87 4.07
N ALA A 79 3.01 4.59 4.08
CA ALA A 79 3.36 3.69 2.99
C ALA A 79 2.77 4.18 1.67
N VAL A 80 3.62 4.19 0.65
CA VAL A 80 3.27 4.59 -0.71
C VAL A 80 3.41 3.39 -1.64
N GLN A 81 2.72 3.45 -2.77
CA GLN A 81 2.72 2.38 -3.73
C GLN A 81 4.06 2.29 -4.45
N THR A 82 4.55 1.06 -4.64
CA THR A 82 5.71 0.78 -5.48
C THR A 82 5.27 0.59 -6.91
N ASN A 83 5.54 1.59 -7.75
CA ASN A 83 5.35 1.59 -9.19
C ASN A 83 3.94 1.21 -9.63
N ILE A 84 3.07 2.22 -9.65
CA ILE A 84 1.90 2.21 -10.51
C ILE A 84 2.47 2.41 -11.91
N ASN A 85 2.78 1.32 -12.61
CA ASN A 85 3.14 1.42 -14.01
C ASN A 85 1.90 1.92 -14.75
N ASN A 86 1.92 3.20 -15.14
CA ASN A 86 1.03 3.77 -16.12
C ASN A 86 0.98 2.83 -17.32
N SER A 87 -0.08 2.04 -17.44
CA SER A 87 -0.56 1.67 -18.77
C SER A 87 -1.09 2.97 -19.38
N ASP A 88 -0.21 3.57 -20.19
CA ASP A 88 -0.48 4.55 -21.24
C ASP A 88 -0.73 6.02 -20.82
N HIS A 89 0.33 6.73 -20.41
CA HIS A 89 0.84 7.90 -21.18
C HIS A 89 2.14 8.46 -20.57
N GLU A 90 3.12 8.67 -21.46
CA GLU A 90 4.34 9.48 -21.38
C GLU A 90 5.01 9.83 -20.04
N LYS A 91 6.23 9.28 -19.89
CA LYS A 91 7.45 9.90 -19.36
C LYS A 91 7.25 10.94 -18.24
N VAL A 92 7.43 10.53 -16.98
CA VAL A 92 8.17 11.39 -16.05
C VAL A 92 9.21 10.57 -15.30
N SER A 93 10.43 11.00 -15.54
CA SER A 93 11.72 10.61 -15.02
C SER A 93 11.78 10.29 -13.53
N TYR A 94 12.57 9.26 -13.23
CA TYR A 94 13.30 9.08 -11.99
C TYR A 94 13.78 10.43 -11.44
N PHE A 95 13.35 10.79 -10.24
CA PHE A 95 14.15 11.62 -9.35
C PHE A 95 14.79 10.70 -8.32
N SER A 96 15.90 10.11 -8.73
CA SER A 96 17.01 9.86 -7.82
C SER A 96 17.74 11.20 -7.68
N GLU A 97 17.56 11.88 -6.56
CA GLU A 97 18.46 12.97 -6.18
C GLU A 97 19.11 12.66 -4.81
N TYR A 98 20.35 12.22 -4.93
CA TYR A 98 21.55 12.61 -4.17
C TYR A 98 21.52 12.56 -2.64
N LEU A 99 22.27 11.59 -2.11
CA LEU A 99 23.48 11.87 -1.34
C LEU A 99 24.69 11.40 -2.14
#